data_AF-A0A7G3GDY7-F1
#
_entry.id   AF-A0A7G3GDY7-F1
#
_cell.length_a   1.000
_cell.length_b   1.000
_cell.length_c   1.000
_cell.angle_alpha   90.00
_cell.angle_beta   90.00
_cell.angle_gamma   90.00
#
_symmetry.space_group_name_H-M   'P 1'
#
loop_
_entity.id
_entity.type
_entity.pdbx_description
1 polymer ?
#
loop_
_entity_poly.entity_id
_entity_poly.type
_entity_poly.pdbx_seq_one_letter_code
_entity_poly.pdbx_strand_id
1 'polypeptide(L)'
;MGVSFSMNGLFGVWTEALERNEPTLAFELSNGRGRFLFMMFFDPEDKSTKDQLLLFLQNTRYMLPLKLYGAHSKGDFRIFLESWQVEKIKKELQLEYTDGAAFDITSFIDALNKKIPESIKLAEKIKILRDNLPAYNSELKNILDFHERTELIGEVRLPDGKAPREKTLRKLYLYSTRSPEYVAEYIANLKSRNCTLSWRIPSFVV
;
A
#
# COMPACT_ATOMS: atom_id res chain seq x y z
N MET A 1 -11.46 -22.42 13.86
CA MET A 1 -11.74 -21.02 13.44
C MET A 1 -10.62 -20.18 14.01
N GLY A 2 -9.87 -19.44 13.19
CA GLY A 2 -8.67 -18.71 13.64
C GLY A 2 -9.02 -17.55 14.58
N VAL A 3 -8.05 -17.11 15.38
CA VAL A 3 -8.18 -15.89 16.20
C VAL A 3 -8.21 -14.68 15.27
N SER A 4 -9.20 -13.80 15.45
CA SER A 4 -9.28 -12.54 14.74
C SER A 4 -8.51 -11.45 15.49
N PHE A 5 -7.77 -10.63 14.77
CA PHE A 5 -7.09 -9.46 15.30
C PHE A 5 -7.67 -8.19 14.68
N SER A 6 -7.90 -7.16 15.49
CA SER A 6 -8.31 -5.85 15.00
C SER A 6 -7.13 -5.14 14.35
N MET A 7 -7.38 -4.44 13.25
CA MET A 7 -6.46 -3.52 12.58
C MET A 7 -7.09 -2.12 12.44
N ASN A 8 -7.93 -1.73 13.41
CA ASN A 8 -8.73 -0.50 13.32
C ASN A 8 -7.89 0.78 13.33
N GLY A 9 -6.60 0.71 13.71
CA GLY A 9 -5.68 1.84 13.55
C GLY A 9 -5.55 2.28 12.09
N LEU A 10 -5.88 1.43 11.11
CA LEU A 10 -5.92 1.79 9.69
C LEU A 10 -7.03 2.79 9.34
N PHE A 11 -8.05 2.96 10.18
CA PHE A 11 -9.25 3.72 9.80
C PHE A 11 -8.96 5.18 9.44
N GLY A 12 -8.08 5.85 10.19
CA GLY A 12 -7.73 7.26 9.93
C GLY A 12 -7.10 7.44 8.55
N VAL A 13 -5.98 6.75 8.31
CA VAL A 13 -5.27 6.82 7.02
C VAL A 13 -6.08 6.29 5.85
N TRP A 14 -6.90 5.26 6.07
CA TRP A 14 -7.78 4.71 5.04
C TRP A 14 -8.86 5.73 4.62
N THR A 15 -9.48 6.40 5.59
CA THR A 15 -10.49 7.43 5.33
C THR A 15 -9.89 8.63 4.62
N GLU A 16 -8.75 9.12 5.10
CA GLU A 16 -8.02 10.23 4.47
C GLU A 16 -7.64 9.91 3.02
N ALA A 17 -7.17 8.68 2.76
CA ALA A 17 -6.84 8.22 1.42
C ALA A 17 -8.05 8.24 0.47
N LEU A 18 -9.24 7.86 0.94
CA LEU A 18 -10.47 7.96 0.16
C LEU A 18 -10.90 9.41 -0.08
N GLU A 19 -10.84 10.26 0.94
CA GLU A 19 -11.22 11.68 0.85
C GLU A 19 -10.35 12.43 -0.16
N ARG A 20 -9.06 12.07 -0.26
CA ARG A 20 -8.12 12.62 -1.27
C ARG A 20 -8.25 11.97 -2.65
N ASN A 21 -9.16 11.02 -2.81
CA ASN A 21 -9.30 10.19 -4.01
C ASN A 21 -7.96 9.50 -4.38
N GLU A 22 -7.23 9.04 -3.37
CA GLU A 22 -5.96 8.33 -3.46
C GLU A 22 -6.05 6.98 -2.73
N PRO A 23 -6.89 6.02 -3.19
CA PRO A 23 -7.14 4.74 -2.52
C PRO A 23 -5.91 3.80 -2.57
N THR A 24 -4.85 4.25 -1.90
CA THR A 24 -3.52 3.68 -1.80
C THR A 24 -2.99 4.04 -0.41
N LEU A 25 -2.50 3.06 0.34
CA LEU A 25 -1.75 3.23 1.57
C LEU A 25 -0.36 2.66 1.38
N ALA A 26 0.64 3.37 1.88
CA ALA A 26 2.01 2.89 1.99
C ALA A 26 2.69 3.60 3.17
N PHE A 27 3.08 2.85 4.19
CA PHE A 27 3.81 3.38 5.33
C PHE A 27 4.67 2.29 5.98
N GLU A 28 5.71 2.71 6.70
CA GLU A 28 6.62 1.82 7.40
C GLU A 28 6.43 1.93 8.91
N LEU A 29 6.45 0.80 9.61
CA LEU A 29 6.44 0.72 11.07
C LEU A 29 7.62 -0.12 11.56
N SER A 30 8.10 0.21 12.75
CA SER A 30 9.07 -0.60 13.49
C SER A 30 8.49 -1.07 14.82
N ASN A 31 8.78 -2.32 15.19
CA ASN A 31 8.45 -2.84 16.51
C ASN A 31 9.57 -3.76 17.00
N GLY A 32 10.30 -3.32 18.03
CA GLY A 32 11.55 -3.96 18.44
C GLY A 32 12.53 -4.01 17.26
N ARG A 33 12.97 -5.23 16.91
CA ARG A 33 13.87 -5.48 15.77
C ARG A 33 13.15 -5.60 14.43
N GLY A 34 11.84 -5.83 14.44
CA GLY A 34 11.06 -6.02 13.22
C GLY A 34 10.81 -4.71 12.48
N ARG A 35 10.85 -4.78 11.15
CA ARG A 35 10.60 -3.66 10.24
C ARG A 35 9.56 -4.06 9.20
N PHE A 36 8.51 -3.26 9.10
CA PHE A 36 7.30 -3.64 8.40
C PHE A 36 6.91 -2.54 7.43
N LEU A 37 6.76 -2.88 6.15
CA LEU A 37 6.13 -2.02 5.17
C LEU A 37 4.69 -2.48 4.96
N PHE A 38 3.74 -1.61 5.27
CA PHE A 38 2.32 -1.81 5.05
C PHE A 38 1.93 -1.17 3.73
N MET A 39 1.28 -1.93 2.85
CA MET A 39 0.73 -1.43 1.60
C MET A 39 -0.68 -1.94 1.39
N MET A 40 -1.56 -1.06 0.92
CA MET A 40 -2.93 -1.42 0.54
C MET A 40 -3.29 -0.65 -0.72
N PHE A 41 -3.90 -1.31 -1.69
CA PHE A 41 -4.38 -0.71 -2.92
C PHE A 41 -5.86 -1.06 -3.02
N PHE A 42 -6.75 -0.07 -2.90
CA PHE A 42 -8.16 -0.34 -2.62
C PHE A 42 -9.08 0.60 -3.37
N ASP A 43 -8.74 0.83 -4.63
CA ASP A 43 -9.62 1.51 -5.57
C ASP A 43 -10.97 0.76 -5.58
N PRO A 44 -12.13 1.44 -5.38
CA PRO A 44 -13.44 0.79 -5.32
C PRO A 44 -13.76 -0.08 -6.54
N GLU A 45 -13.20 0.27 -7.69
CA GLU A 45 -13.36 -0.47 -8.95
C GLU A 45 -12.48 -1.74 -9.01
N ASP A 46 -11.52 -1.90 -8.09
CA ASP A 46 -10.56 -2.99 -8.08
C ASP A 46 -10.94 -4.15 -7.14
N LYS A 47 -11.68 -5.10 -7.69
CA LYS A 47 -12.14 -6.26 -6.92
C LYS A 47 -11.03 -7.20 -6.44
N SER A 48 -9.85 -7.20 -7.07
CA SER A 48 -8.79 -8.17 -6.74
C SER A 48 -7.91 -7.75 -5.57
N THR A 49 -7.72 -6.43 -5.34
CA THR A 49 -6.79 -5.93 -4.31
C THR A 49 -7.46 -5.18 -3.16
N LYS A 50 -8.73 -4.78 -3.30
CA LYS A 50 -9.42 -3.92 -2.32
C LYS A 50 -9.45 -4.41 -0.87
N ASP A 51 -9.46 -5.73 -0.67
CA ASP A 51 -9.53 -6.35 0.65
C ASP A 51 -8.18 -6.95 1.06
N GLN A 52 -7.08 -6.55 0.40
CA GLN A 52 -5.75 -7.12 0.60
C GLN A 52 -4.80 -6.10 1.22
N LEU A 53 -4.29 -6.44 2.41
CA LEU A 53 -3.19 -5.77 3.06
C LEU A 53 -1.90 -6.52 2.75
N LEU A 54 -0.96 -5.87 2.10
CA LEU A 54 0.38 -6.38 1.84
C LEU A 54 1.30 -5.94 2.97
N LEU A 55 1.76 -6.90 3.77
CA LEU A 55 2.73 -6.67 4.84
C LEU A 55 4.09 -7.21 4.41
N PHE A 56 5.01 -6.32 4.03
CA PHE A 56 6.37 -6.72 3.70
C PHE A 56 7.25 -6.71 4.96
N LEU A 57 7.78 -7.90 5.27
CA LEU A 57 8.69 -8.16 6.37
C LEU A 57 10.12 -7.84 5.90
N GLN A 58 10.66 -6.69 6.29
CA GLN A 58 11.86 -6.14 5.65
C GLN A 58 13.13 -6.91 5.97
N ASN A 59 13.30 -7.40 7.21
CA ASN A 59 14.48 -8.17 7.60
C ASN A 59 14.53 -9.52 6.88
N THR A 60 13.37 -10.18 6.75
CA THR A 60 13.24 -11.49 6.12
C THR A 60 12.96 -11.44 4.62
N ARG A 61 12.75 -10.23 4.07
CA ARG A 61 12.42 -9.95 2.66
C ARG A 61 11.22 -10.77 2.17
N TYR A 62 10.20 -10.89 3.01
CA TYR A 62 9.03 -11.71 2.72
C TYR A 62 7.77 -10.87 2.61
N MET A 63 7.05 -11.00 1.49
CA MET A 63 5.74 -10.38 1.32
C MET A 63 4.66 -11.28 1.94
N LEU A 64 3.99 -10.78 2.97
CA LEU A 64 2.90 -11.47 3.64
C LEU A 64 1.56 -10.86 3.21
N PRO A 65 0.81 -11.50 2.28
CA PRO A 65 -0.52 -11.04 1.92
C PRO A 65 -1.51 -11.41 3.03
N LEU A 66 -2.24 -10.41 3.51
CA LEU A 66 -3.26 -10.54 4.55
C LEU A 66 -4.60 -10.11 3.99
N LYS A 67 -5.63 -10.95 4.19
CA LYS A 67 -7.00 -10.58 3.84
C LYS A 67 -7.63 -9.78 4.96
N LEU A 68 -8.13 -8.60 4.62
CA LEU A 68 -8.91 -7.75 5.50
C LEU A 68 -10.39 -8.14 5.43
N TYR A 69 -10.99 -8.27 6.60
CA TYR A 69 -12.41 -8.52 6.81
C TYR A 69 -13.03 -7.35 7.59
N GLY A 70 -14.36 -7.34 7.66
CA GLY A 70 -15.12 -6.32 8.39
C GLY A 70 -15.66 -5.21 7.50
N ALA A 71 -16.46 -4.33 8.08
CA ALA A 71 -17.01 -3.17 7.40
C ALA A 71 -16.02 -1.99 7.51
N HIS A 72 -15.07 -1.90 6.58
CA HIS A 72 -14.00 -0.88 6.59
C HIS A 72 -14.53 0.56 6.66
N SER A 73 -15.64 0.83 5.98
CA SER A 73 -16.31 2.14 6.01
C SER A 73 -16.87 2.52 7.40
N LYS A 74 -17.00 1.57 8.31
CA LYS A 74 -17.38 1.77 9.72
C LYS A 74 -16.19 1.66 10.68
N GLY A 75 -14.97 1.62 10.17
CA GLY A 75 -13.77 1.46 10.98
C GLY A 75 -13.52 0.05 11.49
N ASP A 76 -14.21 -0.96 10.95
CA ASP A 76 -14.04 -2.36 11.34
C ASP A 76 -13.08 -3.07 10.38
N PHE A 77 -11.81 -3.18 10.80
CA PHE A 77 -10.75 -3.87 10.06
C PHE A 77 -10.30 -5.08 10.87
N ARG A 78 -10.42 -6.27 10.30
CA ARG A 78 -10.03 -7.53 10.95
C ARG A 78 -9.12 -8.34 10.05
N ILE A 79 -8.10 -8.94 10.65
CA ILE A 79 -7.27 -9.96 10.02
C ILE A 79 -7.38 -11.27 10.79
N PHE A 80 -7.19 -12.37 10.09
CA PHE A 80 -7.00 -13.69 10.69
C PHE A 80 -5.60 -14.16 10.31
N LEU A 81 -4.83 -14.58 11.31
CA LEU A 81 -3.47 -15.07 11.09
C LEU A 81 -3.44 -16.57 11.28
N GLU A 82 -2.90 -17.27 10.28
CA GLU A 82 -2.55 -18.68 10.35
C GLU A 82 -1.20 -18.85 11.05
N SER A 83 -0.96 -20.03 11.63
CA SER A 83 0.26 -20.29 12.40
C SER A 83 1.54 -19.99 11.61
N TRP A 84 1.59 -20.35 10.32
CA TRP A 84 2.77 -20.07 9.49
C TRP A 84 3.01 -18.57 9.28
N GLN A 85 1.95 -17.75 9.27
CA GLN A 85 2.06 -16.29 9.15
C GLN A 85 2.63 -15.70 10.45
N VAL A 86 2.18 -16.21 11.60
CA VAL A 86 2.73 -15.86 12.91
C VAL A 86 4.21 -16.23 12.99
N GLU A 87 4.60 -17.41 12.50
CA GLU A 87 6.01 -17.80 12.44
C GLU A 87 6.83 -16.84 11.57
N LYS A 88 6.34 -16.43 10.39
CA LYS A 88 7.03 -15.42 9.56
C LYS A 88 7.24 -14.10 10.31
N ILE A 89 6.24 -13.64 11.06
CA ILE A 89 6.33 -12.44 11.91
C ILE A 89 7.37 -12.64 13.02
N LYS A 90 7.43 -13.81 13.66
CA LYS A 90 8.47 -14.11 14.67
C LYS A 90 9.89 -14.07 14.07
N LYS A 91 10.07 -14.59 12.84
CA LYS A 91 11.36 -14.50 12.13
C LYS A 91 11.74 -13.05 11.86
N GLU A 92 10.78 -12.23 11.42
CA GLU A 92 10.99 -10.79 11.19
C GLU A 92 11.44 -10.08 12.46
N LEU A 93 10.86 -10.46 13.61
CA LEU A 93 11.23 -9.95 14.93
C LEU A 93 12.54 -10.55 15.48
N GLN A 94 13.14 -11.52 14.78
CA GLN A 94 14.34 -12.26 15.17
C GLN A 94 14.19 -12.99 16.52
N LEU A 95 13.00 -13.55 16.76
CA LEU A 95 12.66 -14.26 18.01
C LEU A 95 12.93 -15.77 17.97
N GLU A 96 13.50 -16.29 16.89
CA GLU A 96 13.75 -17.73 16.69
C GLU A 96 14.75 -18.34 17.69
N TYR A 97 15.53 -17.51 18.40
CA TYR A 97 16.64 -17.94 19.27
C TYR A 97 16.61 -17.34 20.67
N THR A 98 15.45 -16.84 21.13
CA THR A 98 15.33 -16.20 22.45
C THR A 98 14.75 -17.15 23.49
N ASP A 99 15.50 -17.41 24.58
CA ASP A 99 15.06 -18.11 25.80
C ASP A 99 14.11 -17.26 26.69
N GLY A 100 13.32 -16.38 26.06
CA GLY A 100 12.47 -15.40 26.74
C GLY A 100 11.01 -15.83 26.92
N ALA A 101 10.18 -14.91 27.39
CA ALA A 101 8.73 -15.09 27.46
C ALA A 101 8.16 -15.42 26.07
N ALA A 102 7.15 -16.31 26.04
CA ALA A 102 6.48 -16.72 24.81
C ALA A 102 5.96 -15.48 24.04
N PHE A 103 6.23 -15.44 22.73
CA PHE A 103 5.75 -14.36 21.87
C PHE A 103 4.22 -14.31 21.87
N ASP A 104 3.67 -13.19 22.35
CA ASP A 104 2.24 -12.90 22.30
C ASP A 104 1.91 -12.06 21.06
N ILE A 105 1.29 -12.73 20.07
CA ILE A 105 0.84 -12.10 18.83
C ILE A 105 -0.22 -11.02 19.08
N THR A 106 -1.06 -11.15 20.11
CA THR A 106 -2.13 -10.18 20.42
C THR A 106 -1.52 -8.85 20.83
N SER A 107 -0.63 -8.89 21.83
CA SER A 107 0.12 -7.71 22.28
C SER A 107 0.94 -7.07 21.15
N PHE A 108 1.50 -7.88 20.25
CA PHE A 108 2.23 -7.38 19.08
C PHE A 108 1.33 -6.61 18.11
N ILE A 109 0.16 -7.14 17.74
CA ILE A 109 -0.77 -6.47 16.84
C ILE A 109 -1.33 -5.19 17.48
N ASP A 110 -1.66 -5.22 18.77
CA ASP A 110 -2.11 -4.03 19.50
C ASP A 110 -1.03 -2.94 19.53
N ALA A 111 0.24 -3.32 19.71
CA ALA A 111 1.36 -2.38 19.66
C ALA A 111 1.57 -1.79 18.26
N LEU A 112 1.38 -2.58 17.20
CA LEU A 112 1.42 -2.07 15.82
C LEU A 112 0.28 -1.10 15.54
N ASN A 113 -0.96 -1.42 15.94
CA ASN A 113 -2.12 -0.57 15.73
C ASN A 113 -1.92 0.83 16.30
N LYS A 114 -1.35 0.94 17.51
CA LYS A 114 -1.07 2.22 18.16
C LYS A 114 0.00 3.05 17.45
N LYS A 115 0.80 2.44 16.57
CA LYS A 115 1.86 3.09 15.81
C LYS A 115 1.44 3.46 14.39
N ILE A 116 0.30 2.98 13.91
CA ILE A 116 -0.21 3.37 12.59
C ILE A 116 -0.42 4.89 12.61
N PRO A 117 0.14 5.62 11.62
CA PRO A 117 -0.02 7.07 11.58
C PRO A 117 -1.50 7.42 11.40
N GLU A 118 -1.92 8.59 11.90
CA GLU A 118 -3.28 9.10 11.68
C GLU A 118 -3.47 9.64 10.25
N SER A 119 -2.38 10.10 9.63
CA SER A 119 -2.37 10.71 8.30
C SER A 119 -1.06 10.40 7.55
N ILE A 120 -1.13 10.25 6.22
CA ILE A 120 0.02 10.05 5.34
C ILE A 120 -0.08 11.00 4.15
N LYS A 121 0.92 11.86 3.98
CA LYS A 121 0.97 12.75 2.81
C LYS A 121 1.25 11.96 1.53
N LEU A 122 0.67 12.37 0.39
CA LEU A 122 0.92 11.71 -0.89
C LEU A 122 2.41 11.66 -1.26
N ALA A 123 3.16 12.74 -1.00
CA ALA A 123 4.61 12.77 -1.25
C ALA A 123 5.37 11.71 -0.43
N GLU A 124 5.02 11.53 0.85
CA GLU A 124 5.62 10.50 1.71
C GLU A 124 5.26 9.09 1.21
N LYS A 125 3.99 8.88 0.82
CA LYS A 125 3.51 7.64 0.20
C LYS A 125 4.29 7.29 -1.07
N ILE A 126 4.47 8.28 -1.97
CA ILE A 126 5.24 8.12 -3.21
C ILE A 126 6.70 7.75 -2.90
N LYS A 127 7.32 8.45 -1.94
CA LYS A 127 8.69 8.15 -1.52
C LYS A 127 8.83 6.72 -1.02
N ILE A 128 7.98 6.31 -0.07
CA ILE A 128 8.00 4.95 0.51
C ILE A 128 7.81 3.88 -0.58
N LEU A 129 6.86 4.10 -1.50
CA LEU A 129 6.64 3.20 -2.62
C LEU A 129 7.88 3.08 -3.51
N ARG A 130 8.54 4.18 -3.85
CA ARG A 130 9.76 4.15 -4.69
C ARG A 130 10.92 3.46 -3.99
N ASP A 131 11.18 3.85 -2.75
CA ASP A 131 12.29 3.32 -1.95
C ASP A 131 12.17 1.79 -1.75
N ASN A 132 10.93 1.28 -1.76
CA ASN A 132 10.64 -0.14 -1.59
C ASN A 132 10.19 -0.86 -2.87
N LEU A 133 10.30 -0.25 -4.06
CA LEU A 133 9.82 -0.84 -5.32
C LEU A 133 10.31 -2.29 -5.56
N PRO A 134 11.58 -2.66 -5.28
CA PRO A 134 12.04 -4.04 -5.44
C PRO A 134 11.28 -5.07 -4.58
N ALA A 135 10.68 -4.65 -3.46
CA ALA A 135 10.00 -5.54 -2.51
C ALA A 135 8.64 -6.05 -3.02
N TYR A 136 7.98 -5.30 -3.91
CA TYR A 136 6.64 -5.61 -4.39
C TYR A 136 6.51 -5.57 -5.91
N ASN A 137 7.65 -5.65 -6.63
CA ASN A 137 7.67 -5.63 -8.09
C ASN A 137 6.76 -6.72 -8.71
N SER A 138 6.66 -7.89 -8.06
CA SER A 138 5.77 -8.98 -8.48
C SER A 138 4.28 -8.62 -8.44
N GLU A 139 3.90 -7.65 -7.60
CA GLU A 139 2.52 -7.22 -7.39
C GLU A 139 2.09 -6.11 -8.36
N LEU A 140 3.02 -5.47 -9.10
CA LEU A 140 2.74 -4.34 -9.98
C LEU A 140 1.62 -4.61 -10.99
N LYS A 141 1.58 -5.83 -11.54
CA LYS A 141 0.54 -6.25 -12.50
C LYS A 141 -0.88 -6.19 -11.93
N ASN A 142 -1.02 -6.34 -10.61
CA ASN A 142 -2.32 -6.31 -9.94
C ASN A 142 -2.71 -4.87 -9.59
N ILE A 143 -1.72 -4.01 -9.31
CA ILE A 143 -1.93 -2.65 -8.77
C ILE A 143 -1.83 -1.54 -9.81
N LEU A 144 -1.35 -1.78 -11.04
CA LEU A 144 -1.27 -0.78 -12.12
C LEU A 144 -2.11 -1.19 -13.34
N ASP A 145 -2.80 -0.22 -13.96
CA ASP A 145 -3.42 -0.43 -15.28
C ASP A 145 -2.33 -0.52 -16.36
N PHE A 146 -2.38 -1.51 -17.26
CA PHE A 146 -1.40 -1.65 -18.36
C PHE A 146 0.05 -1.58 -17.86
N HIS A 147 0.42 -2.40 -16.87
CA HIS A 147 1.69 -2.31 -16.15
C HIS A 147 2.94 -2.23 -17.05
N GLU A 148 2.88 -2.81 -18.24
CA GLU A 148 3.92 -2.82 -19.27
C GLU A 148 4.15 -1.46 -19.94
N ARG A 149 3.20 -0.53 -19.81
CA ARG A 149 3.29 0.83 -20.38
C ARG A 149 3.88 1.79 -19.37
N THR A 150 5.18 2.05 -19.47
CA THR A 150 5.94 2.86 -18.52
C THR A 150 6.42 4.19 -19.11
N GLU A 151 6.32 4.38 -20.42
CA GLU A 151 6.71 5.64 -21.09
C GLU A 151 5.51 6.61 -21.14
N LEU A 152 5.67 7.78 -20.53
CA LEU A 152 4.64 8.82 -20.49
C LEU A 152 4.51 9.51 -21.85
N ILE A 153 3.32 9.51 -22.44
CA ILE A 153 3.01 10.26 -23.67
C ILE A 153 2.60 11.69 -23.33
N GLY A 154 1.69 11.85 -22.36
CA GLY A 154 1.15 13.17 -21.99
C GLY A 154 -0.21 13.11 -21.30
N GLU A 155 -0.74 14.28 -21.03
CA GLU A 155 -2.05 14.49 -20.38
C GLU A 155 -3.20 14.22 -21.35
N VAL A 156 -4.30 13.65 -20.82
CA VAL A 156 -5.53 13.41 -21.56
C VAL A 156 -6.71 13.95 -20.76
N ARG A 157 -7.47 14.87 -21.33
CA ARG A 157 -8.73 15.34 -20.74
C ARG A 157 -9.76 14.21 -20.81
N LEU A 158 -10.41 13.93 -19.69
CA LEU A 158 -11.47 12.92 -19.64
C LEU A 158 -12.82 13.51 -20.08
N PRO A 159 -13.69 12.68 -20.68
CA PRO A 159 -15.07 13.07 -20.96
C PRO A 159 -15.85 13.45 -19.68
N ASP A 160 -16.93 14.20 -19.86
CA ASP A 160 -17.83 14.53 -18.77
C ASP A 160 -18.40 13.28 -18.09
N GLY A 161 -18.51 13.32 -16.76
CA GLY A 161 -18.95 12.19 -15.95
C GLY A 161 -17.90 11.08 -15.75
N LYS A 162 -16.69 11.23 -16.29
CA LYS A 162 -15.53 10.38 -15.95
C LYS A 162 -14.57 11.12 -15.02
N ALA A 163 -13.83 10.36 -14.22
CA ALA A 163 -12.80 10.85 -13.31
C ALA A 163 -11.48 10.07 -13.51
N PRO A 164 -10.32 10.66 -13.19
CA PRO A 164 -9.03 9.98 -13.29
C PRO A 164 -9.00 8.77 -12.37
N ARG A 165 -8.55 7.62 -12.91
CA ARG A 165 -8.43 6.37 -12.14
C ARG A 165 -7.10 6.34 -11.40
N GLU A 166 -7.13 5.99 -10.12
CA GLU A 166 -5.94 5.95 -9.27
C GLU A 166 -4.91 4.96 -9.83
N LYS A 167 -5.34 3.80 -10.32
CA LYS A 167 -4.44 2.80 -10.95
C LYS A 167 -3.61 3.36 -12.12
N THR A 168 -4.16 4.29 -12.88
CA THR A 168 -3.44 4.94 -13.99
C THR A 168 -2.48 6.01 -13.47
N LEU A 169 -2.91 6.82 -12.50
CA LEU A 169 -2.08 7.88 -11.90
C LEU A 169 -0.94 7.33 -11.04
N ARG A 170 -1.13 6.17 -10.39
CA ARG A 170 -0.13 5.48 -9.56
C ARG A 170 1.16 5.16 -10.33
N LYS A 171 1.11 5.08 -11.66
CA LYS A 171 2.32 4.99 -12.49
C LYS A 171 3.28 6.17 -12.31
N LEU A 172 2.76 7.38 -12.10
CA LEU A 172 3.61 8.53 -11.75
C LEU A 172 4.34 8.32 -10.42
N TYR A 173 3.72 7.59 -9.49
CA TYR A 173 4.30 7.36 -8.17
C TYR A 173 5.57 6.55 -8.33
N LEU A 174 5.61 5.65 -9.32
CA LEU A 174 6.68 4.67 -9.48
C LEU A 174 7.69 5.06 -10.56
N TYR A 175 7.22 5.52 -11.72
CA TYR A 175 8.06 5.70 -12.91
C TYR A 175 8.54 7.13 -13.15
N SER A 176 8.01 8.12 -12.44
CA SER A 176 8.52 9.49 -12.54
C SER A 176 9.84 9.64 -11.80
N THR A 177 10.81 10.29 -12.43
CA THR A 177 12.12 10.65 -11.84
C THR A 177 12.08 11.98 -11.07
N ARG A 178 10.94 12.71 -11.11
CA ARG A 178 10.75 13.97 -10.39
C ARG A 178 10.58 13.72 -8.88
N SER A 179 10.77 14.75 -8.05
CA SER A 179 10.60 14.60 -6.59
C SER A 179 9.18 14.17 -6.21
N PRO A 180 9.00 13.45 -5.08
CA PRO A 180 7.68 13.05 -4.61
C PRO A 180 6.70 14.22 -4.43
N GLU A 181 7.18 15.38 -4.00
CA GLU A 181 6.38 16.60 -3.82
C GLU A 181 5.84 17.12 -5.15
N TYR A 182 6.71 17.20 -6.17
CA TYR A 182 6.30 17.60 -7.52
C TYR A 182 5.28 16.63 -8.09
N VAL A 183 5.48 15.32 -7.90
CA VAL A 183 4.54 14.32 -8.39
C VAL A 183 3.19 14.46 -7.69
N ALA A 184 3.17 14.65 -6.37
CA ALA A 184 1.94 14.86 -5.60
C ALA A 184 1.17 16.10 -6.07
N GLU A 185 1.86 17.24 -6.24
CA GLU A 185 1.27 18.47 -6.79
C GLU A 185 0.73 18.25 -8.21
N TYR A 186 1.49 17.56 -9.05
CA TYR A 186 1.07 17.27 -10.42
C TYR A 186 -0.20 16.41 -10.48
N ILE A 187 -0.31 15.40 -9.62
CA ILE A 187 -1.52 14.56 -9.50
C ILE A 187 -2.72 15.39 -9.05
N ALA A 188 -2.55 16.25 -8.06
CA ALA A 188 -3.62 17.15 -7.61
C ALA A 188 -4.11 18.05 -8.76
N ASN A 189 -3.17 18.59 -9.54
CA ASN A 189 -3.47 19.40 -10.73
C ASN A 189 -4.13 18.60 -11.87
N LEU A 190 -3.80 17.32 -12.05
CA LEU A 190 -4.48 16.46 -13.02
C LEU A 190 -5.92 16.20 -12.59
N LYS A 191 -6.14 15.86 -11.32
CA LYS A 191 -7.47 15.61 -10.74
C LYS A 191 -8.38 16.84 -10.84
N SER A 192 -7.89 18.02 -10.45
CA SER A 192 -8.67 19.27 -10.50
C SER A 192 -9.08 19.65 -11.93
N ARG A 193 -8.29 19.28 -12.93
CA ARG A 193 -8.56 19.49 -14.35
C ARG A 193 -9.23 18.30 -15.02
N ASN A 194 -9.77 17.33 -14.29
CA ASN A 194 -10.34 16.10 -14.85
C ASN A 194 -9.47 15.46 -15.96
N CYS A 195 -8.16 15.41 -15.73
CA CYS A 195 -7.17 14.88 -16.66
C CYS A 195 -6.57 13.59 -16.11
N THR A 196 -6.28 12.66 -17.00
CA THR A 196 -5.47 11.46 -16.73
C THR A 196 -4.19 11.52 -17.57
N LEU A 197 -3.41 10.44 -17.53
CA LEU A 197 -2.19 10.28 -18.31
C LEU A 197 -2.31 9.13 -19.30
N SER A 198 -1.77 9.34 -20.49
CA SER A 198 -1.55 8.29 -21.47
C SER A 198 -0.12 7.77 -21.40
N TRP A 199 0.00 6.46 -21.45
CA TRP A 199 1.27 5.73 -21.36
C TRP A 199 1.40 4.77 -22.54
N ARG A 200 2.63 4.56 -23.02
CA ARG A 200 2.97 3.52 -24.00
C ARG A 200 4.04 2.57 -23.48
N ILE A 201 4.14 1.42 -24.14
CA ILE A 201 5.27 0.52 -23.98
C ILE A 201 6.51 1.28 -24.49
N PRO A 202 7.62 1.32 -23.73
CA PRO A 202 8.86 1.91 -24.21
C PRO A 202 9.22 1.31 -25.57
N SER A 203 9.40 2.19 -26.56
CA SER A 203 9.92 1.76 -27.85
C SER A 203 11.41 1.47 -27.67
N PHE A 204 11.78 0.21 -27.45
CA PHE A 204 13.19 -0.15 -27.61
C PHE A 204 13.53 0.04 -29.09
N VAL A 205 14.53 0.89 -29.37
CA VAL A 205 15.26 0.84 -30.63
C VAL A 205 15.88 -0.56 -30.69
N VAL A 206 15.43 -1.35 -31.67
CA VAL A 206 16.02 -2.66 -32.01
C VAL A 206 17.49 -2.47 -32.36
#